data_AF-A0AAN8L098-F1
#
_entry.id   AF-A0AAN8L098-F1
#
_cell.length_a   1.000
_cell.length_b   1.000
_cell.length_c   1.000
_cell.angle_alpha   90.00
_cell.angle_beta   90.00
_cell.angle_gamma   90.00
#
_symmetry.space_group_name_H-M   'P 1'
#
loop_
_entity.id
_entity.type
_entity.pdbx_description
1 polymer ?
#
loop_
_entity_poly.entity_id
_entity_poly.type
_entity_poly.pdbx_seq_one_letter_code
_entity_poly.pdbx_strand_id
1 'polypeptide(L)'
;FFPPLYVLCLQAILTKPDLVDKGAEPDILKIVNGQVVHLNKGYIIVKCRGQSDINQKISLADATRLEMEFFKNHHYFSPLLEQNKVTTQCLATKLTQDLVDHIKTSLPYLTDQIREHLETVKTELKKYSTGPPLERKKMGPYLTERLMDFIDKIHELCRVGNSSEKNLHTFLRPVFQKWDSYLSNTKGLFLNEVATMIKNYDKEHRGRELITFSDYCVYEHAVQKHILGLQEPALDVLKAIRGMVQAEFRDVCEACFKSYPQLRCLAVTKIDEIQSKQEAKVEKRIKEYINMERLVYTQDSIFVKGLKDHKDQFKEAFEEEHFYDPEETEENDITAVFNCAAFDTRKLTPDKLGVYYEIVYQRLADYVPMLILQFMLKESAKMLRIQIMDLRDGADVVKLLSEDSTAGRRRADLHQRLDRLKKAQEKLSDF
;
A
#
# COMPACT_ATOMS: atom_id res chain seq x y z
N PHE A 1 -22.82 42.68 -14.13
CA PHE A 1 -23.98 43.47 -14.58
C PHE A 1 -25.20 42.55 -14.58
N PHE A 2 -25.98 42.56 -13.49
CA PHE A 2 -27.32 41.99 -13.54
C PHE A 2 -28.15 42.89 -14.48
N PRO A 3 -28.88 42.34 -15.47
CA PRO A 3 -29.81 43.15 -16.21
C PRO A 3 -30.83 43.74 -15.21
N PRO A 4 -31.32 44.96 -15.41
CA PRO A 4 -32.35 45.53 -14.56
C PRO A 4 -33.52 44.55 -14.42
N LEU A 5 -34.07 44.40 -13.21
CA LEU A 5 -35.18 43.49 -12.88
C LEU A 5 -36.40 43.61 -13.84
N TYR A 6 -36.48 44.68 -14.63
CA TYR A 6 -37.51 44.92 -15.64
C TYR A 6 -37.56 43.89 -16.79
N VAL A 7 -36.52 43.09 -17.03
CA VAL A 7 -36.54 42.04 -18.07
C VAL A 7 -37.41 40.84 -17.64
N LEU A 8 -37.60 40.65 -16.34
CA LEU A 8 -38.41 39.59 -15.74
C LEU A 8 -39.74 40.12 -15.16
N CYS A 9 -40.17 41.32 -15.55
CA CYS A 9 -41.46 41.85 -15.10
C CYS A 9 -42.61 40.97 -15.61
N LEU A 10 -43.10 40.12 -14.71
CA LEU A 10 -44.25 39.24 -14.84
C LEU A 10 -45.48 40.05 -15.30
N GLN A 11 -46.33 39.39 -16.08
CA GLN A 11 -47.71 39.82 -16.36
C GLN A 11 -48.38 40.25 -15.04
N ALA A 12 -48.86 41.50 -14.93
CA ALA A 12 -49.58 41.92 -13.73
C ALA A 12 -51.03 41.43 -13.78
N ILE A 13 -51.50 40.84 -12.67
CA ILE A 13 -52.83 40.26 -12.55
C ILE A 13 -53.64 41.11 -11.58
N LEU A 14 -54.70 41.73 -12.09
CA LEU A 14 -55.67 42.46 -11.28
C LEU A 14 -56.81 41.50 -10.92
N THR A 15 -57.04 41.34 -9.62
CA THR A 15 -58.08 40.46 -9.08
C THR A 15 -59.18 41.29 -8.42
N LYS A 16 -60.35 40.66 -8.23
CA LYS A 16 -61.53 41.26 -7.60
C LYS A 16 -62.06 42.52 -8.29
N PRO A 17 -62.32 42.49 -9.61
CA PRO A 17 -62.92 43.62 -10.32
C PRO A 17 -64.35 43.94 -9.83
N ASP A 18 -64.96 43.05 -9.06
CA ASP A 18 -66.28 43.17 -8.44
C ASP A 18 -66.33 44.08 -7.20
N LEU A 19 -65.18 44.33 -6.55
CA LEU A 19 -65.08 45.18 -5.36
C LEU A 19 -64.60 46.60 -5.66
N VAL A 20 -64.52 46.98 -6.92
CA VAL A 20 -64.10 48.32 -7.33
C VAL A 20 -65.25 49.30 -7.08
N ASP A 21 -64.96 50.41 -6.38
CA ASP A 21 -65.95 51.46 -6.12
C ASP A 21 -66.47 52.08 -7.42
N LYS A 22 -67.79 52.28 -7.49
CA LYS A 22 -68.46 52.88 -8.65
C LYS A 22 -67.96 54.31 -8.86
N GLY A 23 -67.21 54.54 -9.94
CA GLY A 23 -66.53 55.79 -10.27
C GLY A 23 -65.00 55.66 -10.44
N ALA A 24 -64.38 54.59 -9.93
CA ALA A 24 -62.94 54.34 -10.02
C ALA A 24 -62.54 53.45 -11.21
N GLU A 25 -63.50 52.88 -11.94
CA GLU A 25 -63.27 52.03 -13.11
C GLU A 25 -62.48 52.72 -14.26
N PRO A 26 -62.65 54.05 -14.51
CA PRO A 26 -61.81 54.77 -15.47
C PRO A 26 -60.32 54.80 -15.10
N ASP A 27 -59.99 54.82 -13.80
CA ASP A 27 -58.60 54.81 -13.35
C ASP A 27 -57.98 53.41 -13.43
N ILE A 28 -58.77 52.35 -13.20
CA ILE A 28 -58.36 50.97 -13.49
C ILE A 28 -58.06 50.77 -14.97
N LEU A 29 -58.85 51.37 -15.87
CA LEU A 29 -58.59 51.37 -17.32
C LEU A 29 -57.26 52.03 -17.68
N LYS A 30 -56.89 53.14 -17.04
CA LYS A 30 -55.58 53.80 -17.24
C LYS A 30 -54.44 52.89 -16.79
N ILE A 31 -54.62 52.17 -15.68
CA ILE A 31 -53.63 51.20 -15.18
C ILE A 31 -53.46 50.03 -16.16
N VAL A 32 -54.57 49.44 -16.61
CA VAL A 32 -54.56 48.26 -17.51
C VAL A 32 -53.94 48.59 -18.88
N ASN A 33 -54.14 49.82 -19.36
CA ASN A 33 -53.51 50.31 -20.59
C ASN A 33 -52.05 50.74 -20.40
N GLY A 34 -51.48 50.58 -19.21
CA GLY A 34 -50.08 50.88 -18.92
C GLY A 34 -49.75 52.36 -18.89
N GLN A 35 -50.75 53.24 -18.71
CA GLN A 35 -50.55 54.69 -18.64
C GLN A 35 -50.04 55.16 -17.27
N VAL A 36 -50.25 54.35 -16.23
CA VAL A 36 -49.77 54.64 -14.85
C VAL A 36 -48.44 53.93 -14.57
N VAL A 37 -48.39 52.61 -14.79
CA VAL A 37 -47.18 51.79 -14.65
C VAL A 37 -47.03 50.94 -15.91
N HIS A 38 -45.97 51.20 -16.67
CA HIS A 38 -45.68 50.47 -17.90
C HIS A 38 -45.03 49.12 -17.59
N LEU A 39 -45.63 48.01 -18.05
CA LEU A 39 -45.11 46.66 -17.90
C LEU A 39 -44.94 46.00 -19.27
N ASN A 40 -43.78 45.39 -19.50
CA ASN A 40 -43.44 44.75 -20.79
C ASN A 40 -44.44 43.67 -21.23
N LYS A 41 -45.06 42.96 -20.28
CA LYS A 41 -46.06 41.92 -20.54
C LYS A 41 -47.51 42.41 -20.38
N GLY A 42 -47.72 43.62 -19.87
CA GLY A 42 -49.05 44.23 -19.67
C GLY A 42 -49.85 43.67 -18.49
N TYR A 43 -51.14 44.03 -18.44
CA TYR A 43 -52.07 43.69 -17.37
C TYR A 43 -53.18 42.75 -17.84
N ILE A 44 -53.61 41.86 -16.96
CA ILE A 44 -54.81 41.03 -17.16
C ILE A 44 -55.71 41.13 -15.94
N ILE A 45 -57.02 41.33 -16.17
CA ILE A 45 -58.02 41.35 -15.10
C ILE A 45 -58.73 40.00 -15.04
N VAL A 46 -58.82 39.42 -13.86
CA VAL A 46 -59.52 38.15 -13.63
C VAL A 46 -60.55 38.29 -12.51
N LYS A 47 -61.70 37.65 -12.70
CA LYS A 47 -62.72 37.54 -11.65
C LYS A 47 -62.62 36.15 -11.04
N CYS A 48 -62.13 36.10 -9.81
CA CYS A 48 -62.07 34.86 -9.05
C CYS A 48 -63.41 34.59 -8.34
N ARG A 49 -63.61 33.34 -7.89
CA ARG A 49 -64.74 32.97 -7.03
C ARG A 49 -64.67 33.75 -5.71
N GLY A 50 -65.78 34.39 -5.33
CA GLY A 50 -65.91 35.04 -4.03
C GLY A 50 -66.17 34.04 -2.89
N GLN A 51 -66.18 34.52 -1.65
CA GLN A 51 -66.44 33.66 -0.48
C GLN A 51 -67.85 33.05 -0.51
N SER A 52 -68.83 33.76 -1.07
CA SER A 52 -70.21 33.27 -1.30
C SER A 52 -70.26 32.12 -2.30
N ASP A 53 -69.52 32.24 -3.41
CA ASP A 53 -69.50 31.26 -4.51
C ASP A 53 -68.83 29.97 -4.09
N ILE A 54 -67.83 30.08 -3.21
CA ILE A 54 -67.15 28.95 -2.56
C ILE A 54 -68.13 28.22 -1.62
N ASN A 55 -68.87 28.96 -0.80
CA ASN A 55 -69.86 28.39 0.11
C ASN A 55 -71.02 27.69 -0.66
N GLN A 56 -71.36 28.18 -1.85
CA GLN A 56 -72.38 27.61 -2.74
C GLN A 56 -71.85 26.48 -3.65
N LYS A 57 -70.56 26.11 -3.55
CA LYS A 57 -69.91 25.06 -4.35
C LYS A 57 -70.09 25.22 -5.87
N ILE A 58 -70.01 26.45 -6.38
CA ILE A 58 -70.11 26.72 -7.82
C ILE A 58 -68.97 26.00 -8.56
N SER A 59 -69.32 25.32 -9.67
CA SER A 59 -68.36 24.58 -10.50
C SER A 59 -67.38 25.53 -11.21
N LEU A 60 -66.21 25.02 -11.62
CA LEU A 60 -65.23 25.83 -12.37
C LEU A 60 -65.80 26.29 -13.72
N ALA A 61 -66.59 25.46 -14.40
CA ALA A 61 -67.22 25.81 -15.67
C ALA A 61 -68.25 26.95 -15.50
N ASP A 62 -69.04 26.89 -14.42
CA ASP A 62 -70.00 27.95 -14.08
C ASP A 62 -69.29 29.24 -13.68
N ALA A 63 -68.18 29.16 -12.94
CA ALA A 63 -67.38 30.32 -12.58
C ALA A 63 -66.79 31.03 -13.81
N THR A 64 -66.28 30.28 -14.80
CA THR A 64 -65.80 30.84 -16.07
C THR A 64 -66.93 31.49 -16.86
N ARG A 65 -68.12 30.89 -16.88
CA ARG A 65 -69.31 31.49 -17.51
C ARG A 65 -69.71 32.81 -16.85
N LEU A 66 -69.79 32.83 -15.52
CA LEU A 66 -70.11 34.04 -14.74
C LEU A 66 -69.03 35.13 -14.86
N GLU A 67 -67.77 34.74 -15.00
CA GLU A 67 -66.67 35.66 -15.31
C GLU A 67 -66.88 36.30 -16.69
N MET A 68 -67.19 35.50 -17.70
CA MET A 68 -67.39 35.97 -19.07
C MET A 68 -68.63 36.87 -19.20
N GLU A 69 -69.73 36.52 -18.52
CA GLU A 69 -70.93 37.38 -18.43
C GLU A 69 -70.65 38.70 -17.71
N PHE A 70 -69.89 38.68 -16.62
CA PHE A 70 -69.49 39.89 -15.89
C PHE A 70 -68.71 40.85 -16.79
N PHE A 71 -67.69 40.36 -17.49
CA PHE A 71 -66.88 41.23 -18.36
C PHE A 71 -67.65 41.69 -19.61
N LYS A 72 -68.58 40.88 -20.15
CA LYS A 72 -69.41 41.24 -21.31
C LYS A 72 -70.43 42.32 -20.99
N ASN A 73 -71.06 42.25 -19.81
CA ASN A 73 -72.13 43.17 -19.40
C ASN A 73 -71.62 44.49 -18.82
N HIS A 74 -70.33 44.58 -18.47
CA HIS A 74 -69.76 45.76 -17.83
C HIS A 74 -69.28 46.82 -18.86
N HIS A 75 -69.87 48.02 -18.82
CA HIS A 75 -69.63 49.10 -19.80
C HIS A 75 -68.14 49.45 -20.02
N TYR A 76 -67.36 49.48 -18.93
CA TYR A 76 -65.93 49.82 -18.98
C TYR A 76 -64.99 48.64 -19.30
N PHE A 77 -65.40 47.39 -19.04
CA PHE A 77 -64.53 46.23 -19.20
C PHE A 77 -64.84 45.40 -20.45
N SER A 78 -66.00 45.59 -21.07
CA SER A 78 -66.39 44.95 -22.32
C SER A 78 -65.41 45.21 -23.47
N PRO A 79 -64.89 46.44 -23.68
CA PRO A 79 -63.85 46.68 -24.70
C PRO A 79 -62.52 45.96 -24.41
N LEU A 80 -62.23 45.63 -23.15
CA LEU A 80 -61.02 44.89 -22.77
C LEU A 80 -61.16 43.38 -23.05
N LEU A 81 -62.39 42.88 -23.21
CA LEU A 81 -62.69 41.51 -23.63
C LEU A 81 -62.24 41.28 -25.08
N GLU A 82 -62.54 42.21 -25.98
CA GLU A 82 -62.09 42.16 -27.38
C GLU A 82 -60.57 42.25 -27.53
N GLN A 83 -59.91 42.94 -26.58
CA GLN A 83 -58.45 43.09 -26.54
C GLN A 83 -57.72 41.91 -25.88
N ASN A 84 -58.40 40.85 -25.47
CA ASN A 84 -57.81 39.71 -24.74
C ASN A 84 -57.01 40.17 -23.50
N LYS A 85 -57.54 41.13 -22.73
CA LYS A 85 -56.92 41.65 -21.49
C LYS A 85 -57.71 41.27 -20.22
N VAL A 86 -58.78 40.51 -20.37
CA VAL A 86 -59.63 40.05 -19.28
C VAL A 86 -59.93 38.57 -19.44
N THR A 87 -60.43 37.94 -18.37
CA THR A 87 -60.74 36.50 -18.23
C THR A 87 -59.56 35.62 -17.81
N THR A 88 -59.88 34.60 -17.03
CA THR A 88 -58.95 33.56 -16.57
C THR A 88 -58.43 32.69 -17.72
N GLN A 89 -59.26 32.44 -18.75
CA GLN A 89 -58.84 31.67 -19.92
C GLN A 89 -57.74 32.38 -20.72
N CYS A 90 -57.88 33.69 -20.92
CA CYS A 90 -56.86 34.48 -21.60
C CYS A 90 -55.54 34.52 -20.81
N LEU A 91 -55.63 34.67 -19.48
CA LEU A 91 -54.48 34.58 -18.58
C LEU A 91 -53.76 33.23 -18.73
N ALA A 92 -54.49 32.11 -18.71
CA ALA A 92 -53.92 30.77 -18.82
C ALA A 92 -53.18 30.56 -20.15
N THR A 93 -53.76 30.98 -21.27
CA THR A 93 -53.11 30.89 -22.59
C THR A 93 -51.84 31.74 -22.64
N LYS A 94 -51.89 33.00 -22.17
CA LYS A 94 -50.72 33.89 -22.16
C LYS A 94 -49.60 33.39 -21.27
N LEU A 95 -49.92 32.91 -20.06
CA LEU A 95 -48.92 32.32 -19.15
C LEU A 95 -48.31 31.04 -19.73
N THR A 96 -49.10 30.21 -20.41
CA THR A 96 -48.60 29.00 -21.08
C THR A 96 -47.65 29.35 -22.21
N GLN A 97 -48.02 30.31 -23.07
CA GLN A 97 -47.15 30.77 -24.17
C GLN A 97 -45.86 31.38 -23.64
N ASP A 98 -45.96 32.26 -22.63
CA ASP A 98 -44.83 32.88 -21.97
C ASP A 98 -43.87 31.85 -21.37
N LEU A 99 -44.42 30.81 -20.73
CA LEU A 99 -43.63 29.72 -20.15
C LEU A 99 -42.92 28.93 -21.26
N VAL A 100 -43.61 28.61 -22.35
CA VAL A 100 -43.01 27.88 -23.49
C VAL A 100 -41.89 28.70 -24.13
N ASP A 101 -42.10 29.99 -24.37
CA ASP A 101 -41.08 30.86 -24.96
C ASP A 101 -39.89 31.05 -24.01
N HIS A 102 -40.14 31.17 -22.71
CA HIS A 102 -39.08 31.20 -21.71
C HIS A 102 -38.28 29.89 -21.67
N ILE A 103 -38.93 28.73 -21.75
CA ILE A 103 -38.27 27.42 -21.83
C ILE A 103 -37.40 27.36 -23.09
N LYS A 104 -37.94 27.70 -24.27
CA LYS A 104 -37.19 27.70 -25.54
C LYS A 104 -35.97 28.62 -25.50
N THR A 105 -36.10 29.80 -24.89
CA THR A 105 -34.99 30.76 -24.79
C THR A 105 -33.94 30.32 -23.76
N SER A 106 -34.35 29.61 -22.72
CA SER A 106 -33.47 29.15 -21.64
C SER A 106 -32.77 27.82 -21.96
N LEU A 107 -33.32 27.01 -22.86
CA LEU A 107 -32.80 25.68 -23.21
C LEU A 107 -31.36 25.69 -23.76
N PRO A 108 -30.99 26.54 -24.73
CA PRO A 108 -29.60 26.61 -25.22
C PRO A 108 -28.62 26.94 -24.09
N TYR A 109 -28.98 27.90 -23.24
CA TYR A 109 -28.17 28.31 -22.09
C TYR A 109 -28.01 27.17 -21.07
N LEU A 110 -29.10 26.44 -20.78
CA LEU A 110 -29.06 25.28 -19.89
C LEU A 110 -28.16 24.16 -20.45
N THR A 111 -28.24 23.90 -21.76
CA THR A 111 -27.39 22.91 -22.45
C THR A 111 -25.92 23.27 -22.35
N ASP A 112 -25.59 24.55 -22.55
CA ASP A 112 -24.22 25.05 -22.42
C ASP A 112 -23.70 24.92 -20.98
N GLN A 113 -24.50 25.27 -19.98
CA GLN A 113 -24.15 25.11 -18.57
C GLN A 113 -23.90 23.64 -18.19
N ILE A 114 -24.76 22.72 -18.65
CA ILE A 114 -24.59 21.29 -18.38
C ILE A 114 -23.31 20.77 -19.03
N ARG A 115 -23.01 21.19 -20.26
CA ARG A 115 -21.77 20.82 -20.95
C ARG A 115 -20.53 21.35 -20.22
N GLU A 116 -20.53 22.61 -19.77
CA GLU A 116 -19.45 23.18 -18.99
C GLU A 116 -19.26 22.45 -17.66
N HIS A 117 -20.35 22.15 -16.94
CA HIS A 117 -20.30 21.39 -15.70
C HIS A 117 -19.84 19.95 -15.92
N LEU A 118 -20.21 19.31 -17.04
CA LEU A 118 -19.72 17.98 -17.40
C LEU A 118 -18.22 17.98 -17.60
N GLU A 119 -17.66 18.94 -18.35
CA GLU A 119 -16.21 19.04 -18.56
C GLU A 119 -15.47 19.38 -17.27
N THR A 120 -16.02 20.26 -16.43
CA THR A 120 -15.48 20.57 -15.10
C THR A 120 -15.43 19.32 -14.21
N VAL A 121 -16.53 18.57 -14.13
CA VAL A 121 -16.58 17.34 -13.33
C VAL A 121 -15.65 16.28 -13.89
N LYS A 122 -15.56 16.10 -15.21
CA LYS A 122 -14.62 15.17 -15.85
C LYS A 122 -13.16 15.53 -15.57
N THR A 123 -12.80 16.81 -15.62
CA THR A 123 -11.45 17.28 -15.32
C THR A 123 -11.11 17.14 -13.83
N GLU A 124 -12.04 17.44 -12.92
CA GLU A 124 -11.85 17.12 -11.50
C GLU A 124 -11.66 15.61 -11.29
N LEU A 125 -12.46 14.78 -11.93
CA LEU A 125 -12.40 13.32 -11.79
C LEU A 125 -11.08 12.74 -12.33
N LYS A 126 -10.49 13.32 -13.38
CA LYS A 126 -9.13 12.99 -13.84
C LYS A 126 -8.06 13.23 -12.77
N LYS A 127 -8.22 14.25 -11.92
CA LYS A 127 -7.30 14.50 -10.78
C LYS A 127 -7.38 13.40 -9.72
N TYR A 128 -8.50 12.69 -9.64
CA TYR A 128 -8.74 11.57 -8.72
C TYR A 128 -8.68 10.19 -9.41
N SER A 129 -8.14 10.12 -10.63
CA SER A 129 -8.20 8.95 -11.55
C SER A 129 -7.55 7.66 -11.05
N THR A 130 -6.83 7.70 -9.93
CA THR A 130 -6.19 6.52 -9.32
C THR A 130 -7.13 5.72 -8.40
N GLY A 131 -8.44 5.88 -8.54
CA GLY A 131 -9.46 5.19 -7.74
C GLY A 131 -9.95 3.87 -8.30
N PRO A 132 -10.62 3.04 -7.49
CA PRO A 132 -11.22 1.81 -7.99
C PRO A 132 -12.41 2.13 -8.92
N PRO A 133 -12.62 1.36 -10.00
CA PRO A 133 -13.80 1.49 -10.86
C PRO A 133 -15.10 1.24 -10.08
N LEU A 134 -16.18 1.98 -10.39
CA LEU A 134 -17.50 1.73 -9.77
C LEU A 134 -18.17 0.44 -10.25
N GLU A 135 -17.83 -0.04 -11.44
CA GLU A 135 -18.40 -1.26 -11.99
C GLU A 135 -17.80 -2.49 -11.29
N ARG A 136 -18.64 -3.29 -10.62
CA ARG A 136 -18.21 -4.53 -9.93
C ARG A 136 -17.41 -5.47 -10.84
N LYS A 137 -17.73 -5.54 -12.13
CA LYS A 137 -17.01 -6.36 -13.12
C LYS A 137 -15.57 -5.87 -13.38
N LYS A 138 -15.31 -4.56 -13.25
CA LYS A 138 -13.99 -3.95 -13.47
C LYS A 138 -13.15 -3.83 -12.19
N MET A 139 -13.79 -3.96 -11.02
CA MET A 139 -13.10 -3.95 -9.72
C MET A 139 -12.12 -5.12 -9.56
N GLY A 140 -12.47 -6.32 -10.03
CA GLY A 140 -11.58 -7.49 -9.95
C GLY A 140 -10.26 -7.33 -10.74
N PRO A 141 -10.32 -6.95 -12.03
CA PRO A 141 -9.12 -6.62 -12.81
C PRO A 141 -8.30 -5.48 -12.21
N TYR A 142 -8.95 -4.41 -11.73
CA TYR A 142 -8.25 -3.30 -11.08
C TYR A 142 -7.53 -3.73 -9.80
N LEU A 143 -8.17 -4.54 -8.95
CA LEU A 143 -7.51 -5.10 -7.77
C LEU A 143 -6.29 -5.94 -8.19
N THR A 144 -6.43 -6.77 -9.21
CA THR A 144 -5.33 -7.59 -9.73
C THR A 144 -4.15 -6.74 -10.18
N GLU A 145 -4.40 -5.66 -10.93
CA GLU A 145 -3.37 -4.71 -11.35
C GLU A 145 -2.64 -4.08 -10.15
N ARG A 146 -3.39 -3.57 -9.17
CA ARG A 146 -2.80 -2.99 -7.95
C ARG A 146 -1.99 -3.99 -7.13
N LEU A 147 -2.47 -5.24 -7.05
CA LEU A 147 -1.76 -6.31 -6.35
C LEU A 147 -0.49 -6.73 -7.12
N MET A 148 -0.53 -6.79 -8.45
CA MET A 148 0.65 -7.05 -9.29
C MET A 148 1.68 -5.94 -9.13
N ASP A 149 1.28 -4.66 -9.19
CA ASP A 149 2.17 -3.51 -8.96
C ASP A 149 2.89 -3.62 -7.60
N PHE A 150 2.17 -4.04 -6.56
CA PHE A 150 2.73 -4.28 -5.23
C PHE A 150 3.75 -5.44 -5.25
N ILE A 151 3.39 -6.57 -5.86
CA ILE A 151 4.26 -7.75 -5.94
C ILE A 151 5.51 -7.47 -6.76
N ASP A 152 5.41 -6.73 -7.86
CA ASP A 152 6.53 -6.38 -8.72
C ASP A 152 7.51 -5.46 -7.98
N LYS A 153 7.02 -4.52 -7.16
CA LYS A 153 7.87 -3.70 -6.28
C LYS A 153 8.58 -4.54 -5.22
N ILE A 154 7.88 -5.47 -4.56
CA ILE A 154 8.50 -6.39 -3.60
C ILE A 154 9.56 -7.27 -4.30
N HIS A 155 9.28 -7.75 -5.51
CA HIS A 155 10.21 -8.56 -6.27
C HIS A 155 11.45 -7.76 -6.68
N GLU A 156 11.28 -6.50 -7.08
CA GLU A 156 12.39 -5.62 -7.43
C GLU A 156 13.28 -5.29 -6.21
N LEU A 157 12.70 -5.07 -5.02
CA LEU A 157 13.48 -4.93 -3.77
C LEU A 157 14.34 -6.16 -3.47
N CYS A 158 13.85 -7.35 -3.81
CA CYS A 158 14.56 -8.61 -3.61
C CYS A 158 15.59 -8.93 -4.71
N ARG A 159 15.53 -8.25 -5.86
CA ARG A 159 16.40 -8.51 -7.02
C ARG A 159 17.68 -7.68 -6.95
N VAL A 160 18.80 -8.31 -7.32
CA VAL A 160 20.08 -7.62 -7.49
C VAL A 160 20.09 -6.98 -8.88
N GLY A 161 19.58 -5.75 -9.04
CA GLY A 161 19.66 -5.07 -10.35
C GLY A 161 19.16 -3.62 -10.39
N ASN A 162 20.07 -2.71 -10.78
CA ASN A 162 19.96 -1.38 -11.43
C ASN A 162 18.83 -0.37 -11.14
N SER A 163 17.87 -0.62 -10.25
CA SER A 163 17.03 0.47 -9.76
C SER A 163 17.85 1.30 -8.76
N SER A 164 17.87 2.62 -8.91
CA SER A 164 18.55 3.57 -8.00
C SER A 164 17.93 3.60 -6.59
N GLU A 165 16.92 2.77 -6.35
CA GLU A 165 16.18 2.67 -5.11
C GLU A 165 16.69 1.48 -4.27
N LYS A 166 16.75 1.73 -2.96
CA LYS A 166 17.06 0.81 -1.87
C LYS A 166 17.11 -0.69 -2.23
N ASN A 167 18.31 -1.22 -2.50
CA ASN A 167 18.50 -2.66 -2.67
C ASN A 167 18.68 -3.34 -1.31
N LEU A 168 17.80 -4.28 -0.98
CA LEU A 168 17.80 -5.00 0.30
C LEU A 168 19.12 -5.73 0.56
N HIS A 169 19.79 -6.26 -0.47
CA HIS A 169 21.10 -6.89 -0.33
C HIS A 169 22.17 -5.93 0.17
N THR A 170 22.08 -4.65 -0.18
CA THR A 170 23.01 -3.61 0.34
C THR A 170 22.74 -3.32 1.81
N PHE A 171 21.46 -3.33 2.22
CA PHE A 171 21.08 -3.15 3.63
C PHE A 171 21.40 -4.35 4.52
N LEU A 172 21.35 -5.57 3.98
CA LEU A 172 21.67 -6.78 4.73
C LEU A 172 23.18 -7.02 4.85
N ARG A 173 23.98 -6.50 3.92
CA ARG A 173 25.44 -6.70 3.88
C ARG A 173 26.17 -6.34 5.18
N PRO A 174 25.89 -5.20 5.85
CA PRO A 174 26.51 -4.89 7.14
C PRO A 174 26.22 -5.92 8.24
N VAL A 175 25.04 -6.53 8.23
CA VAL A 175 24.68 -7.58 9.20
C VAL A 175 25.49 -8.85 8.95
N PHE A 176 25.65 -9.23 7.68
CA PHE A 176 26.49 -10.37 7.31
C PHE A 176 27.98 -10.10 7.56
N GLN A 177 28.46 -8.86 7.36
CA GLN A 177 29.83 -8.47 7.72
C GLN A 177 30.07 -8.54 9.23
N LYS A 178 29.06 -8.18 10.04
CA LYS A 178 29.12 -8.33 11.50
C LYS A 178 29.20 -9.80 11.92
N TRP A 179 28.43 -10.67 11.26
CA TRP A 179 28.49 -12.12 11.45
C TRP A 179 29.88 -12.68 11.12
N ASP A 180 30.41 -12.30 9.96
CA ASP A 180 31.74 -12.67 9.50
C ASP A 180 32.83 -12.24 10.51
N SER A 181 32.81 -10.97 10.90
CA SER A 181 33.73 -10.41 11.90
C SER A 181 33.63 -11.13 13.25
N TYR A 182 32.41 -11.52 13.67
CA TYR A 182 32.21 -12.28 14.90
C TYR A 182 32.90 -13.64 14.83
N LEU A 183 32.72 -14.37 13.74
CA LEU A 183 33.36 -15.67 13.54
C LEU A 183 34.89 -15.55 13.46
N SER A 184 35.43 -14.55 12.75
CA SER A 184 36.88 -14.35 12.66
C SER A 184 37.51 -14.05 14.03
N ASN A 185 36.87 -13.20 14.84
CA ASN A 185 37.37 -12.85 16.18
C ASN A 185 37.29 -14.03 17.16
N THR A 186 36.31 -14.91 16.96
CA THR A 186 36.07 -16.07 17.82
C THR A 186 37.16 -17.14 17.69
N LYS A 187 37.89 -17.17 16.55
CA LYS A 187 39.04 -18.06 16.34
C LYS A 187 40.09 -17.95 17.44
N GLY A 188 40.49 -16.72 17.80
CA GLY A 188 41.54 -16.50 18.80
C GLY A 188 41.12 -16.98 20.19
N LEU A 189 39.86 -16.78 20.56
CA LEU A 189 39.30 -17.28 21.82
C LEU A 189 39.30 -18.81 21.83
N PHE A 190 38.85 -19.45 20.73
CA PHE A 190 38.86 -20.91 20.60
C PHE A 190 40.26 -21.50 20.76
N LEU A 191 41.26 -20.94 20.07
CA LEU A 191 42.65 -21.42 20.17
C LEU A 191 43.21 -21.30 21.59
N ASN A 192 42.89 -20.20 22.30
CA ASN A 192 43.29 -20.02 23.70
C ASN A 192 42.59 -21.01 24.65
N GLU A 193 41.31 -21.29 24.43
CA GLU A 193 40.56 -22.30 25.18
C GLU A 193 41.14 -23.70 24.96
N VAL A 194 41.43 -24.06 23.71
CA VAL A 194 42.07 -25.33 23.34
C VAL A 194 43.45 -25.45 23.99
N ALA A 195 44.29 -24.39 23.92
CA ALA A 195 45.61 -24.40 24.55
C ALA A 195 45.53 -24.54 26.08
N THR A 196 44.53 -23.95 26.72
CA THR A 196 44.30 -24.08 28.17
C THR A 196 43.79 -25.47 28.53
N MET A 197 42.90 -26.03 27.72
CA MET A 197 42.38 -27.38 27.88
C MET A 197 43.51 -28.42 27.73
N ILE A 198 44.40 -28.27 26.74
CA ILE A 198 45.59 -29.12 26.56
C ILE A 198 46.48 -29.06 27.81
N LYS A 199 46.78 -27.85 28.32
CA LYS A 199 47.60 -27.67 29.54
C LYS A 199 46.98 -28.36 30.77
N ASN A 200 45.66 -28.36 30.90
CA ASN A 200 44.98 -29.04 32.00
C ASN A 200 44.98 -30.55 31.81
N TYR A 201 44.70 -31.03 30.60
CA TYR A 201 44.78 -32.44 30.24
C TYR A 201 46.17 -33.02 30.52
N ASP A 202 47.23 -32.31 30.13
CA ASP A 202 48.61 -32.72 30.37
C ASP A 202 48.94 -32.79 31.86
N LYS A 203 48.38 -31.94 32.71
CA LYS A 203 48.59 -32.03 34.17
C LYS A 203 47.98 -33.30 34.77
N GLU A 204 46.86 -33.77 34.23
CA GLU A 204 46.07 -34.88 34.79
C GLU A 204 46.52 -36.26 34.27
N HIS A 205 47.04 -36.32 33.03
CA HIS A 205 47.28 -37.58 32.31
C HIS A 205 48.76 -37.86 32.04
N ARG A 206 49.66 -36.87 32.16
CA ARG A 206 51.10 -37.05 31.92
C ARG A 206 51.72 -38.03 32.93
N GLY A 207 52.54 -38.96 32.40
CA GLY A 207 53.17 -40.02 33.18
C GLY A 207 52.41 -41.36 33.17
N ARG A 208 51.14 -41.37 32.73
CA ARG A 208 50.39 -42.60 32.42
C ARG A 208 50.27 -42.84 30.91
N GLU A 209 50.04 -41.79 30.13
CA GLU A 209 50.01 -41.86 28.67
C GLU A 209 51.39 -41.61 28.06
N LEU A 210 51.71 -42.32 26.98
CA LEU A 210 52.93 -42.12 26.20
C LEU A 210 52.90 -40.76 25.48
N ILE A 211 54.08 -40.21 25.20
CA ILE A 211 54.29 -38.81 24.74
C ILE A 211 53.51 -38.47 23.47
N THR A 212 53.30 -39.42 22.56
CA THR A 212 52.58 -39.23 21.29
C THR A 212 51.07 -39.48 21.36
N PHE A 213 50.56 -40.07 22.45
CA PHE A 213 49.17 -40.46 22.55
C PHE A 213 48.36 -39.34 23.19
N SER A 214 47.20 -39.04 22.61
CA SER A 214 46.21 -38.13 23.17
C SER A 214 44.83 -38.69 22.90
N ASP A 215 43.91 -38.55 23.85
CA ASP A 215 42.54 -38.94 23.63
C ASP A 215 41.85 -37.95 22.67
N TYR A 216 41.43 -38.46 21.52
CA TYR A 216 40.66 -37.71 20.52
C TYR A 216 39.38 -37.11 21.11
N CYS A 217 38.76 -37.79 22.08
CA CYS A 217 37.48 -37.39 22.66
C CYS A 217 37.55 -36.01 23.33
N VAL A 218 38.71 -35.63 23.86
CA VAL A 218 38.91 -34.33 24.51
C VAL A 218 38.91 -33.19 23.49
N TYR A 219 39.58 -33.38 22.36
CA TYR A 219 39.59 -32.42 21.26
C TYR A 219 38.22 -32.32 20.59
N GLU A 220 37.57 -33.46 20.37
CA GLU A 220 36.21 -33.53 19.85
C GLU A 220 35.25 -32.76 20.76
N HIS A 221 35.32 -32.94 22.08
CA HIS A 221 34.47 -32.24 23.03
C HIS A 221 34.66 -30.72 22.99
N ALA A 222 35.90 -30.23 22.88
CA ALA A 222 36.17 -28.80 22.78
C ALA A 222 35.60 -28.18 21.49
N VAL A 223 35.75 -28.87 20.36
CA VAL A 223 35.15 -28.44 19.09
C VAL A 223 33.62 -28.42 19.21
N GLN A 224 33.01 -29.47 19.76
CA GLN A 224 31.56 -29.56 19.96
C GLN A 224 31.03 -28.44 20.86
N LYS A 225 31.71 -28.14 21.97
CA LYS A 225 31.35 -27.05 22.88
C LYS A 225 31.41 -25.69 22.17
N HIS A 226 32.46 -25.49 21.38
CA HIS A 226 32.66 -24.25 20.66
C HIS A 226 31.57 -24.01 19.60
N ILE A 227 31.30 -25.02 18.77
CA ILE A 227 30.28 -24.97 17.72
C ILE A 227 28.88 -24.72 18.31
N LEU A 228 28.57 -25.31 19.47
CA LEU A 228 27.31 -25.05 20.15
C LEU A 228 27.16 -23.57 20.56
N GLY A 229 28.26 -22.92 20.94
CA GLY A 229 28.28 -21.49 21.27
C GLY A 229 27.98 -20.57 20.09
N LEU A 230 28.16 -21.04 18.85
CA LEU A 230 27.88 -20.27 17.63
C LEU A 230 26.39 -20.23 17.27
N GLN A 231 25.55 -21.02 17.96
CA GLN A 231 24.11 -21.10 17.69
C GLN A 231 23.37 -19.79 17.99
N GLU A 232 23.51 -19.24 19.20
CA GLU A 232 22.78 -18.04 19.59
C GLU A 232 23.12 -16.83 18.70
N PRO A 233 24.40 -16.55 18.40
CA PRO A 233 24.77 -15.48 17.48
C PRO A 233 24.17 -15.65 16.07
N ALA A 234 24.09 -16.88 15.55
CA ALA A 234 23.47 -17.16 14.25
C ALA A 234 21.95 -16.87 14.27
N LEU A 235 21.27 -17.17 15.38
CA LEU A 235 19.85 -16.84 15.56
C LEU A 235 19.61 -15.34 15.72
N ASP A 236 20.54 -14.61 16.33
CA ASP A 236 20.43 -13.15 16.45
C ASP A 236 20.60 -12.45 15.10
N VAL A 237 21.48 -12.96 14.23
CA VAL A 237 21.59 -12.50 12.83
C VAL A 237 20.27 -12.71 12.09
N LEU A 238 19.63 -13.88 12.24
CA LEU A 238 18.32 -14.14 11.67
C LEU A 238 17.26 -13.13 12.15
N LYS A 239 17.17 -12.87 13.46
CA LYS A 239 16.21 -11.91 14.03
C LYS A 239 16.44 -10.49 13.53
N ALA A 240 17.70 -10.06 13.43
CA ALA A 240 18.05 -8.75 12.92
C ALA A 240 17.59 -8.58 11.45
N ILE A 241 17.87 -9.57 10.61
CA ILE A 241 17.49 -9.55 9.19
C ILE A 241 15.98 -9.60 9.02
N ARG A 242 15.29 -10.46 9.80
CA ARG A 242 13.82 -10.52 9.83
C ARG A 242 13.20 -9.13 10.06
N GLY A 243 13.69 -8.40 11.06
CA GLY A 243 13.21 -7.05 11.37
C GLY A 243 13.40 -6.07 10.20
N MET A 244 14.56 -6.10 9.54
CA MET A 244 14.85 -5.25 8.39
C MET A 244 13.95 -5.56 7.18
N VAL A 245 13.82 -6.84 6.82
CA VAL A 245 12.98 -7.27 5.69
C VAL A 245 11.51 -6.93 5.94
N GLN A 246 11.04 -7.16 7.17
CA GLN A 246 9.67 -6.87 7.55
C GLN A 246 9.36 -5.36 7.47
N ALA A 247 10.29 -4.50 7.92
CA ALA A 247 10.12 -3.05 7.83
C ALA A 247 10.00 -2.57 6.38
N GLU A 248 10.91 -2.99 5.50
CA GLU A 248 10.89 -2.58 4.08
C GLU A 248 9.64 -3.13 3.35
N PHE A 249 9.18 -4.35 3.66
CA PHE A 249 7.93 -4.87 3.09
C PHE A 249 6.70 -4.09 3.56
N ARG A 250 6.68 -3.65 4.83
CA ARG A 250 5.62 -2.78 5.36
C ARG A 250 5.64 -1.41 4.69
N ASP A 251 6.81 -0.83 4.45
CA ASP A 251 6.94 0.47 3.79
C ASP A 251 6.41 0.44 2.35
N VAL A 252 6.69 -0.62 1.60
CA VAL A 252 6.11 -0.82 0.26
C VAL A 252 4.60 -1.01 0.32
N CYS A 253 4.11 -1.76 1.31
CA CYS A 253 2.68 -1.96 1.53
C CYS A 253 1.97 -0.64 1.81
N GLU A 254 2.53 0.20 2.69
CA GLU A 254 2.02 1.54 2.97
C GLU A 254 2.05 2.40 1.70
N ALA A 255 3.15 2.39 0.94
CA ALA A 255 3.26 3.17 -0.28
C ALA A 255 2.23 2.78 -1.36
N CYS A 256 1.92 1.49 -1.50
CA CYS A 256 1.01 0.99 -2.53
C CYS A 256 -0.47 1.10 -2.13
N PHE A 257 -0.78 0.97 -0.84
CA PHE A 257 -2.16 0.85 -0.36
C PHE A 257 -2.63 2.02 0.54
N LYS A 258 -1.99 3.20 0.46
CA LYS A 258 -2.39 4.41 1.23
C LYS A 258 -3.89 4.69 1.22
N SER A 259 -4.53 4.53 0.06
CA SER A 259 -5.95 4.81 -0.14
C SER A 259 -6.88 3.70 0.36
N TYR A 260 -6.36 2.51 0.67
CA TYR A 260 -7.11 1.28 0.92
C TYR A 260 -6.74 0.67 2.28
N PRO A 261 -7.30 1.17 3.40
CA PRO A 261 -6.89 0.77 4.74
C PRO A 261 -7.14 -0.71 5.04
N GLN A 262 -8.22 -1.30 4.50
CA GLN A 262 -8.54 -2.70 4.72
C GLN A 262 -7.58 -3.62 3.97
N LEU A 263 -7.30 -3.32 2.71
CA LEU A 263 -6.32 -4.05 1.90
C LEU A 263 -4.92 -3.95 2.52
N ARG A 264 -4.53 -2.75 2.96
CA ARG A 264 -3.29 -2.52 3.69
C ARG A 264 -3.20 -3.39 4.95
N CYS A 265 -4.23 -3.37 5.80
CA CYS A 265 -4.23 -4.15 7.03
C CYS A 265 -4.07 -5.65 6.75
N LEU A 266 -4.80 -6.17 5.77
CA LEU A 266 -4.72 -7.58 5.39
C LEU A 266 -3.35 -7.94 4.80
N ALA A 267 -2.81 -7.10 3.92
CA ALA A 267 -1.49 -7.33 3.33
C ALA A 267 -0.39 -7.31 4.41
N VAL A 268 -0.46 -6.39 5.37
CA VAL A 268 0.45 -6.33 6.52
C VAL A 268 0.35 -7.60 7.37
N THR A 269 -0.86 -8.03 7.74
CA THR A 269 -1.06 -9.27 8.50
C THR A 269 -0.47 -10.48 7.75
N LYS A 270 -0.65 -10.54 6.42
CA LYS A 270 -0.08 -11.62 5.59
C LYS A 270 1.44 -11.58 5.55
N ILE A 271 2.05 -10.39 5.45
CA ILE A 271 3.51 -10.23 5.56
C ILE A 271 3.99 -10.80 6.90
N ASP A 272 3.33 -10.47 8.00
CA ASP A 272 3.73 -10.89 9.35
C ASP A 272 3.60 -12.40 9.56
N GLU A 273 2.51 -13.00 9.09
CA GLU A 273 2.29 -14.45 9.10
C GLU A 273 3.36 -15.19 8.30
N ILE A 274 3.68 -14.70 7.10
CA ILE A 274 4.68 -15.32 6.22
C ILE A 274 6.08 -15.21 6.82
N GLN A 275 6.47 -14.03 7.28
CA GLN A 275 7.79 -13.78 7.87
C GLN A 275 7.99 -14.65 9.12
N SER A 276 7.00 -14.71 10.00
CA SER A 276 7.07 -15.56 11.21
C SER A 276 7.15 -17.06 10.87
N LYS A 277 6.44 -17.51 9.83
CA LYS A 277 6.51 -18.90 9.35
C LYS A 277 7.86 -19.24 8.72
N GLN A 278 8.49 -18.31 8.00
CA GLN A 278 9.83 -18.55 7.44
C GLN A 278 10.90 -18.51 8.53
N GLU A 279 10.83 -17.58 9.46
CA GLU A 279 11.74 -17.48 10.59
C GLU A 279 11.82 -18.81 11.37
N ALA A 280 10.67 -19.39 11.75
CA ALA A 280 10.65 -20.67 12.46
C ALA A 280 11.28 -21.82 11.66
N LYS A 281 11.17 -21.81 10.31
CA LYS A 281 11.82 -22.80 9.44
C LYS A 281 13.34 -22.60 9.37
N VAL A 282 13.79 -21.35 9.29
CA VAL A 282 15.22 -21.03 9.24
C VAL A 282 15.86 -21.34 10.58
N GLU A 283 15.23 -20.97 11.68
CA GLU A 283 15.69 -21.30 13.04
C GLU A 283 15.86 -22.81 13.22
N LYS A 284 14.88 -23.61 12.80
CA LYS A 284 14.98 -25.06 12.83
C LYS A 284 16.18 -25.57 12.02
N ARG A 285 16.36 -25.07 10.79
CA ARG A 285 17.47 -25.48 9.92
C ARG A 285 18.85 -25.06 10.41
N ILE A 286 18.97 -23.88 11.02
CA ILE A 286 20.22 -23.43 11.65
C ILE A 286 20.58 -24.39 12.79
N LYS A 287 19.63 -24.72 13.67
CA LYS A 287 19.85 -25.67 14.77
C LYS A 287 20.24 -27.06 14.26
N GLU A 288 19.56 -27.56 13.24
CA GLU A 288 19.90 -28.84 12.60
C GLU A 288 21.31 -28.80 11.99
N TYR A 289 21.66 -27.73 11.29
CA TYR A 289 22.98 -27.58 10.66
C TYR A 289 24.11 -27.50 11.67
N ILE A 290 23.94 -26.71 12.73
CA ILE A 290 24.94 -26.62 13.81
C ILE A 290 25.08 -27.97 14.52
N ASN A 291 23.98 -28.71 14.72
CA ASN A 291 24.05 -30.05 15.29
C ASN A 291 24.80 -31.04 14.37
N MET A 292 24.73 -30.86 13.04
CA MET A 292 25.54 -31.64 12.10
C MET A 292 27.02 -31.24 12.18
N GLU A 293 27.35 -29.94 12.28
CA GLU A 293 28.73 -29.47 12.33
C GLU A 293 29.46 -29.87 13.62
N ARG A 294 28.72 -30.20 14.68
CA ARG A 294 29.27 -30.84 15.90
C ARG A 294 29.91 -32.21 15.62
N LEU A 295 29.55 -32.87 14.53
CA LEU A 295 30.25 -34.07 14.07
C LEU A 295 31.57 -33.64 13.43
N VAL A 296 32.68 -33.90 14.14
CA VAL A 296 34.01 -33.50 13.68
C VAL A 296 34.39 -34.34 12.46
N TYR A 297 34.26 -33.76 11.27
CA TYR A 297 34.50 -34.44 10.00
C TYR A 297 34.90 -33.48 8.88
N THR A 298 35.94 -33.85 8.15
CA THR A 298 36.35 -33.21 6.91
C THR A 298 37.09 -34.22 6.03
N GLN A 299 37.09 -34.00 4.72
CA GLN A 299 37.90 -34.81 3.80
C GLN A 299 39.37 -34.50 3.98
N ASP A 300 40.22 -35.53 3.97
CA ASP A 300 41.67 -35.38 4.15
C ASP A 300 42.27 -34.42 3.12
N SER A 301 41.78 -34.42 1.88
CA SER A 301 42.24 -33.51 0.83
C SER A 301 42.01 -32.03 1.18
N ILE A 302 40.88 -31.71 1.82
CA ILE A 302 40.52 -30.34 2.25
C ILE A 302 41.36 -29.95 3.46
N PHE A 303 41.51 -30.86 4.42
CA PHE A 303 42.31 -30.60 5.62
C PHE A 303 43.80 -30.43 5.31
N VAL A 304 44.36 -31.30 4.46
CA VAL A 304 45.76 -31.22 4.01
C VAL A 304 46.00 -29.94 3.20
N LYS A 305 45.02 -29.46 2.44
CA LYS A 305 45.12 -28.15 1.77
C LYS A 305 45.22 -27.02 2.81
N GLY A 306 44.34 -27.01 3.81
CA GLY A 306 44.40 -26.02 4.89
C GLY A 306 45.74 -26.04 5.65
N LEU A 307 46.30 -27.22 5.91
CA LEU A 307 47.63 -27.35 6.52
C LEU A 307 48.75 -26.77 5.63
N LYS A 308 48.66 -26.95 4.30
CA LYS A 308 49.63 -26.38 3.34
C LYS A 308 49.54 -24.87 3.25
N ASP A 309 48.33 -24.31 3.31
CA ASP A 309 48.11 -22.87 3.26
C ASP A 309 48.64 -22.18 4.54
N HIS A 310 48.70 -22.90 5.66
CA HIS A 310 49.29 -22.47 6.94
C HIS A 310 50.75 -22.90 7.15
N LYS A 311 51.45 -23.36 6.10
CA LYS A 311 52.79 -23.96 6.18
C LYS A 311 53.83 -23.10 6.91
N ASP A 312 53.76 -21.77 6.82
CA ASP A 312 54.71 -20.89 7.50
C ASP A 312 54.50 -20.81 9.02
N GLN A 313 53.28 -21.00 9.52
CA GLN A 313 53.01 -21.14 10.98
C GLN A 313 53.52 -22.48 11.53
N PHE A 314 53.58 -23.50 10.69
CA PHE A 314 54.14 -24.80 11.04
C PHE A 314 55.67 -24.87 10.86
N LYS A 315 56.29 -23.93 10.12
CA LYS A 315 57.75 -23.90 9.96
C LYS A 315 58.49 -23.45 11.21
N GLU A 316 57.99 -22.46 11.95
CA GLU A 316 58.62 -22.03 13.22
C GLU A 316 58.66 -23.17 14.27
N ALA A 317 57.67 -24.08 14.25
CA ALA A 317 57.64 -25.25 15.12
C ALA A 317 58.62 -26.37 14.70
N PHE A 318 59.06 -26.38 13.44
CA PHE A 318 60.06 -27.33 12.91
C PHE A 318 61.48 -26.71 12.83
N GLU A 319 61.62 -25.38 12.84
CA GLU A 319 62.93 -24.69 12.82
C GLU A 319 63.64 -24.69 14.18
N GLU A 320 62.95 -24.98 15.29
CA GLU A 320 63.61 -25.32 16.58
C GLU A 320 64.38 -26.67 16.54
N GLU A 321 64.29 -27.45 15.45
CA GLU A 321 64.88 -28.80 15.33
C GLU A 321 66.14 -28.89 14.44
N HIS A 322 66.84 -27.79 14.14
CA HIS A 322 68.12 -27.88 13.44
C HIS A 322 69.33 -27.66 14.35
N PHE A 323 69.97 -28.76 14.77
CA PHE A 323 71.41 -28.79 14.99
C PHE A 323 71.97 -30.20 14.74
N TYR A 324 72.56 -30.44 13.55
CA TYR A 324 74.00 -30.69 13.36
C TYR A 324 74.32 -31.16 11.92
N ASP A 325 75.43 -30.65 11.40
CA ASP A 325 76.11 -31.03 10.15
C ASP A 325 76.84 -32.37 10.38
N PRO A 326 76.70 -33.42 9.55
CA PRO A 326 77.10 -34.78 9.92
C PRO A 326 78.60 -35.08 9.74
N GLU A 327 79.48 -34.12 10.01
CA GLU A 327 80.93 -34.32 10.06
C GLU A 327 81.45 -33.82 11.42
N GLU A 328 82.14 -34.70 12.15
CA GLU A 328 82.70 -34.52 13.50
C GLU A 328 81.74 -34.69 14.68
N THR A 329 81.57 -35.92 15.19
CA THR A 329 82.23 -36.36 16.44
C THR A 329 81.85 -37.78 16.83
N GLU A 330 82.84 -38.48 17.36
CA GLU A 330 82.79 -39.82 17.92
C GLU A 330 81.92 -39.89 19.20
N GLU A 331 81.34 -41.07 19.41
CA GLU A 331 80.75 -41.62 20.64
C GLU A 331 80.68 -40.72 21.89
N ASN A 332 79.45 -40.34 22.29
CA ASN A 332 78.85 -40.50 23.63
C ASN A 332 77.88 -39.36 24.00
N ASP A 333 76.63 -39.45 23.55
CA ASP A 333 75.44 -39.31 24.41
C ASP A 333 74.17 -39.61 23.58
N ILE A 334 73.67 -40.85 23.66
CA ILE A 334 72.47 -41.30 22.92
C ILE A 334 71.19 -40.62 23.43
N THR A 335 71.28 -39.89 24.54
CA THR A 335 70.24 -39.11 25.20
C THR A 335 70.04 -37.72 24.57
N ALA A 336 71.05 -37.16 23.90
CA ALA A 336 70.93 -35.89 23.18
C ALA A 336 70.36 -36.05 21.75
N VAL A 337 70.50 -37.25 21.15
CA VAL A 337 70.11 -37.54 19.75
C VAL A 337 68.60 -37.73 19.58
N PHE A 338 67.85 -37.99 20.65
CA PHE A 338 66.39 -38.12 20.62
C PHE A 338 65.75 -37.10 21.58
N ASN A 339 65.65 -35.84 21.13
CA ASN A 339 64.81 -34.87 21.81
C ASN A 339 63.36 -35.39 21.83
N CYS A 340 62.91 -35.95 22.96
CA CYS A 340 61.53 -36.43 23.12
C CYS A 340 60.47 -35.35 22.81
N ALA A 341 60.86 -34.07 22.88
CA ALA A 341 60.05 -32.92 22.50
C ALA A 341 59.69 -32.90 21.00
N ALA A 342 60.53 -33.46 20.12
CA ALA A 342 60.32 -33.53 18.68
C ALA A 342 59.18 -34.49 18.28
N PHE A 343 58.95 -35.51 19.11
CA PHE A 343 57.87 -36.47 18.92
C PHE A 343 56.54 -35.99 19.54
N ASP A 344 56.53 -34.86 20.26
CA ASP A 344 55.33 -34.33 20.91
C ASP A 344 54.45 -33.55 19.92
N THR A 345 53.67 -34.30 19.15
CA THR A 345 52.72 -33.73 18.17
C THR A 345 51.57 -32.94 18.79
N ARG A 346 51.47 -32.87 20.13
CA ARG A 346 50.42 -32.13 20.87
C ARG A 346 50.62 -30.62 20.82
N LYS A 347 51.87 -30.16 20.76
CA LYS A 347 52.19 -28.73 20.56
C LYS A 347 51.57 -28.17 19.28
N LEU A 348 51.42 -29.03 18.27
CA LEU A 348 50.83 -28.71 16.97
C LEU A 348 49.30 -28.88 16.93
N THR A 349 48.69 -29.41 18.00
CA THR A 349 47.24 -29.66 18.06
C THR A 349 46.39 -28.39 18.03
N PRO A 350 46.75 -27.29 18.72
CA PRO A 350 46.05 -26.01 18.58
C PRO A 350 46.00 -25.55 17.13
N ASP A 351 47.11 -25.65 16.40
CA ASP A 351 47.20 -25.21 15.01
C ASP A 351 46.38 -26.12 14.06
N LYS A 352 46.42 -27.44 14.28
CA LYS A 352 45.57 -28.42 13.56
C LYS A 352 44.09 -28.13 13.78
N LEU A 353 43.68 -27.84 15.02
CA LEU A 353 42.30 -27.47 15.33
C LEU A 353 41.94 -26.07 14.82
N GLY A 354 42.93 -25.17 14.71
CA GLY A 354 42.78 -23.88 14.03
C GLY A 354 42.47 -24.04 12.54
N VAL A 355 43.15 -24.95 11.85
CA VAL A 355 42.84 -25.29 10.45
C VAL A 355 41.45 -25.92 10.33
N TYR A 356 41.07 -26.81 11.25
CA TYR A 356 39.71 -27.36 11.27
C TYR A 356 38.66 -26.26 11.50
N TYR A 357 38.92 -25.33 12.42
CA TYR A 357 38.05 -24.19 12.68
C TYR A 357 37.87 -23.31 11.44
N GLU A 358 38.91 -23.05 10.65
CA GLU A 358 38.79 -22.29 9.40
C GLU A 358 37.84 -22.95 8.40
N ILE A 359 37.84 -24.27 8.32
CA ILE A 359 36.91 -25.03 7.46
C ILE A 359 35.48 -24.86 7.97
N VAL A 360 35.25 -25.01 9.28
CA VAL A 360 33.94 -24.79 9.93
C VAL A 360 33.46 -23.35 9.72
N TYR A 361 34.37 -22.39 9.87
CA TYR A 361 34.13 -20.97 9.67
C TYR A 361 33.63 -20.69 8.25
N GLN A 362 34.34 -21.14 7.21
CA GLN A 362 33.93 -20.94 5.82
C GLN A 362 32.54 -21.52 5.55
N ARG A 363 32.28 -22.74 6.05
CA ARG A 363 30.97 -23.39 5.90
C ARG A 363 29.86 -22.56 6.55
N LEU A 364 30.05 -22.08 7.78
CA LEU A 364 29.05 -21.30 8.51
C LEU A 364 28.89 -19.87 7.95
N ALA A 365 29.99 -19.26 7.50
CA ALA A 365 30.00 -17.93 6.89
C ALA A 365 29.21 -17.91 5.58
N ASP A 366 29.23 -19.00 4.81
CA ASP A 366 28.43 -19.12 3.59
C ASP A 366 27.00 -19.64 3.87
N TYR A 367 26.87 -20.72 4.64
CA TYR A 367 25.59 -21.43 4.80
C TYR A 367 24.53 -20.56 5.48
N VAL A 368 24.87 -19.88 6.57
CA VAL A 368 23.88 -19.10 7.35
C VAL A 368 23.31 -17.95 6.50
N PRO A 369 24.12 -17.09 5.84
CA PRO A 369 23.59 -16.08 4.92
C PRO A 369 22.81 -16.66 3.75
N MET A 370 23.30 -17.72 3.10
CA MET A 370 22.58 -18.35 1.98
C MET A 370 21.19 -18.84 2.40
N LEU A 371 21.11 -19.49 3.56
CA LEU A 371 19.84 -19.98 4.11
C LEU A 371 18.88 -18.83 4.41
N ILE A 372 19.36 -17.77 5.06
CA ILE A 372 18.55 -16.60 5.39
C ILE A 372 18.06 -15.92 4.10
N LEU A 373 18.94 -15.68 3.12
CA LEU A 373 18.57 -15.06 1.85
C LEU A 373 17.52 -15.89 1.09
N GLN A 374 17.68 -17.22 1.05
CA GLN A 374 16.73 -18.09 0.38
C GLN A 374 15.33 -18.02 1.01
N PHE A 375 15.23 -18.17 2.33
CA PHE A 375 13.92 -18.28 2.99
C PHE A 375 13.29 -16.93 3.35
N MET A 376 14.08 -15.99 3.89
CA MET A 376 13.58 -14.70 4.35
C MET A 376 13.33 -13.71 3.21
N LEU A 377 14.06 -13.83 2.09
CA LEU A 377 13.82 -12.98 0.90
C LEU A 377 13.05 -13.72 -0.17
N LYS A 378 13.70 -14.71 -0.81
CA LYS A 378 13.20 -15.29 -2.07
C LYS A 378 11.89 -16.05 -1.85
N GLU A 379 11.85 -16.95 -0.87
CA GLU A 379 10.63 -17.71 -0.61
C GLU A 379 9.56 -16.92 0.12
N SER A 380 9.92 -15.95 0.94
CA SER A 380 8.94 -15.02 1.52
C SER A 380 8.24 -14.19 0.45
N ALA A 381 8.98 -13.63 -0.52
CA ALA A 381 8.41 -12.89 -1.64
C ALA A 381 7.52 -13.79 -2.52
N LYS A 382 7.96 -15.04 -2.80
CA LYS A 382 7.16 -16.01 -3.55
C LYS A 382 5.86 -16.38 -2.83
N MET A 383 5.92 -16.65 -1.53
CA MET A 383 4.73 -16.95 -0.73
C MET A 383 3.78 -15.76 -0.64
N LEU A 384 4.33 -14.55 -0.51
CA LEU A 384 3.54 -13.33 -0.48
C LEU A 384 2.79 -13.14 -1.80
N ARG A 385 3.45 -13.34 -2.95
CA ARG A 385 2.81 -13.31 -4.27
C ARG A 385 1.61 -14.24 -4.35
N ILE A 386 1.76 -15.49 -3.90
CA ILE A 386 0.68 -16.49 -3.94
C ILE A 386 -0.47 -16.06 -3.03
N GLN A 387 -0.19 -15.80 -1.75
CA GLN A 387 -1.24 -15.51 -0.76
C GLN A 387 -1.96 -14.19 -1.03
N ILE A 388 -1.26 -13.18 -1.53
CA ILE A 388 -1.88 -11.89 -1.89
C ILE A 388 -2.76 -12.04 -3.12
N MET A 389 -2.38 -12.88 -4.10
CA MET A 389 -3.24 -13.18 -5.25
C MET A 389 -4.50 -13.96 -4.84
N ASP A 390 -4.38 -14.88 -3.88
CA ASP A 390 -5.51 -15.66 -3.35
C ASP A 390 -6.55 -14.78 -2.63
N LEU A 391 -6.18 -13.56 -2.18
CA LEU A 391 -7.13 -12.60 -1.60
C LEU A 391 -8.26 -12.21 -2.57
N ARG A 392 -8.05 -12.41 -3.87
CA ARG A 392 -9.08 -12.16 -4.90
C ARG A 392 -10.24 -13.16 -4.83
N ASP A 393 -9.96 -14.40 -4.46
CA ASP A 393 -10.92 -15.50 -4.60
C ASP A 393 -11.79 -15.70 -3.35
N GLY A 394 -11.33 -15.24 -2.18
CA GLY A 394 -12.01 -15.44 -0.89
C GLY A 394 -12.70 -14.22 -0.28
N ALA A 395 -12.51 -13.01 -0.81
CA ALA A 395 -12.97 -11.77 -0.18
C ALA A 395 -13.91 -10.95 -1.07
N ASP A 396 -14.83 -10.21 -0.45
CA ASP A 396 -15.64 -9.21 -1.15
C ASP A 396 -14.71 -8.08 -1.66
N VAL A 397 -14.43 -8.08 -2.96
CA VAL A 397 -13.58 -7.11 -3.65
C VAL A 397 -14.01 -5.67 -3.34
N VAL A 398 -15.31 -5.45 -3.12
CA VAL A 398 -15.85 -4.13 -2.76
C VAL A 398 -15.35 -3.67 -1.40
N LYS A 399 -15.26 -4.60 -0.45
CA LYS A 399 -14.76 -4.34 0.91
C LYS A 399 -13.26 -4.06 0.89
N LEU A 400 -12.48 -4.83 0.14
CA LEU A 400 -11.03 -4.61 -0.01
C LEU A 400 -10.68 -3.25 -0.64
N LEU A 401 -11.44 -2.84 -1.64
CA LEU A 401 -11.27 -1.56 -2.33
C LEU A 401 -12.01 -0.40 -1.65
N SER A 402 -12.52 -0.60 -0.43
CA SER A 402 -13.16 0.48 0.31
C SER A 402 -12.13 1.56 0.68
N GLU A 403 -12.43 2.78 0.28
CA GLU A 403 -11.61 3.94 0.59
C GLU A 403 -12.18 4.65 1.81
N ASP A 404 -11.36 4.85 2.83
CA ASP A 404 -11.72 5.68 3.99
C ASP A 404 -11.35 7.16 3.79
N SER A 405 -10.63 7.45 2.71
CA SER A 405 -10.13 8.79 2.42
C SER A 405 -11.25 9.77 2.05
N THR A 406 -11.05 11.04 2.43
CA THR A 406 -11.83 12.18 1.92
C THR A 406 -11.88 12.20 0.39
N ALA A 407 -10.80 11.73 -0.26
CA ALA A 407 -10.72 11.57 -1.71
C ALA A 407 -11.71 10.53 -2.25
N GLY A 408 -11.94 9.43 -1.55
CA GLY A 408 -12.94 8.43 -1.95
C GLY A 408 -14.38 8.95 -1.89
N ARG A 409 -14.73 9.66 -0.80
CA ARG A 409 -16.05 10.34 -0.71
C ARG A 409 -16.22 11.40 -1.79
N ARG A 410 -15.19 12.19 -2.05
CA ARG A 410 -15.21 13.21 -3.11
C ARG A 410 -15.35 12.57 -4.49
N ARG A 411 -14.69 11.44 -4.73
CA ARG A 411 -14.83 10.71 -6.00
C ARG A 411 -16.24 10.14 -6.18
N ALA A 412 -16.82 9.57 -5.12
CA ALA A 412 -18.20 9.09 -5.16
C ALA A 412 -19.21 10.20 -5.48
N ASP A 413 -19.07 11.37 -4.84
CA ASP A 413 -19.91 12.55 -5.13
C ASP A 413 -19.74 13.04 -6.58
N LEU A 414 -18.49 13.11 -7.06
CA LEU A 414 -18.19 13.49 -8.45
C LEU A 414 -18.79 12.52 -9.46
N HIS A 415 -18.74 11.21 -9.21
CA HIS A 415 -19.40 10.20 -10.06
C HIS A 415 -20.93 10.34 -10.03
N GLN A 416 -21.52 10.52 -8.85
CA GLN A 416 -22.97 10.73 -8.74
C GLN A 416 -23.41 12.02 -9.45
N ARG A 417 -22.59 13.08 -9.38
CA ARG A 417 -22.83 14.33 -10.10
C ARG A 417 -22.69 14.13 -11.62
N LEU A 418 -21.69 13.37 -12.07
CA LEU A 418 -21.50 13.03 -13.48
C LEU A 418 -22.71 12.26 -14.04
N ASP A 419 -23.22 11.26 -13.31
CA ASP A 419 -24.39 10.48 -13.72
C ASP A 419 -25.66 11.33 -13.79
N ARG A 420 -25.86 12.23 -12.83
CA ARG A 420 -26.97 13.19 -12.85
C ARG A 420 -26.89 14.12 -14.07
N LEU A 421 -25.70 14.62 -14.38
CA LEU A 421 -25.49 15.49 -15.53
C LEU A 421 -25.66 14.75 -16.87
N LYS A 422 -25.21 13.49 -16.97
CA LYS A 422 -25.46 12.64 -18.15
C LYS A 422 -26.94 12.39 -18.36
N LYS A 423 -27.67 12.02 -17.30
CA LYS A 423 -29.13 11.86 -17.37
C LYS A 423 -29.84 13.15 -17.77
N ALA A 424 -29.36 14.30 -17.30
CA ALA A 424 -29.89 15.60 -17.71
C ALA A 424 -29.61 15.91 -19.18
N GLN A 425 -28.41 15.55 -19.68
CA GLN A 425 -28.04 15.68 -21.08
C GLN A 425 -28.89 14.76 -21.98
N GLU A 426 -29.11 13.51 -21.60
CA GLU A 426 -29.99 12.57 -22.32
C GLU A 426 -31.43 13.10 -22.40
N LYS A 427 -31.97 13.59 -21.29
CA LYS A 427 -33.31 14.20 -21.28
C LYS A 427 -33.42 15.47 -22.13
N LEU A 428 -32.33 16.21 -22.30
CA LEU A 428 -32.29 17.38 -23.18
C LEU A 428 -32.15 17.02 -24.65
N SER A 429 -31.53 15.88 -24.99
CA SER A 429 -31.51 15.40 -26.37
C SER A 429 -32.84 14.80 -26.82
N ASP A 430 -33.64 14.31 -25.88
CA ASP A 430 -34.98 13.78 -26.14
C ASP A 430 -36.06 14.88 -26.29
N PHE A 431 -35.76 16.11 -25.87
CA PHE A 431 -36.64 17.28 -25.93
C PHE A 431 -36.41 18.08 -27.21
#